data_AF-A0A7C1HTS3-F1
#
_entry.id   AF-A0A7C1HTS3-F1
#
_cell.length_a   1.000
_cell.length_b   1.000
_cell.length_c   1.000
_cell.angle_alpha   90.00
_cell.angle_beta   90.00
_cell.angle_gamma   90.00
#
_symmetry.space_group_name_H-M   'P 1'
#
loop_
_entity.id
_entity.type
_entity.pdbx_description
1 polymer ?
#
loop_
_entity_poly.entity_id
_entity_poly.type
_entity_poly.pdbx_seq_one_letter_code
_entity_poly.pdbx_strand_id
1 'polypeptide(L)'
;MSKFLLRSVIFFFIVVSVKYMLPKILVKNTQNKRFLKDFSLFALFFSFTLLISLFIYAPSSHAQFSGISLTIPWAGREVEQGDVVVLENGVFALCKKDYDENIYGVVSGETAISLNDISLEEGQYVLVASSGEMYVKVSSINGDIAVGDYLTSSFTEGVAQKADVSGYVLGIALESYSSSDPNAVGKILAQIDIKSAYVANRSQKNLLQFLKTGAMSP
;
A
#
# COMPACT_ATOMS: atom_id res chain seq x y z
N MET A 1 -9.17 -21.59 3.65
CA MET A 1 -9.87 -22.90 3.81
C MET A 1 -10.95 -23.18 2.74
N SER A 2 -11.49 -22.20 1.99
CA SER A 2 -12.61 -22.45 1.04
C SER A 2 -12.22 -23.00 -0.35
N LYS A 3 -10.96 -22.83 -0.80
CA LYS A 3 -10.50 -23.31 -2.13
C LYS A 3 -10.48 -24.84 -2.27
N PHE A 4 -10.38 -25.58 -1.16
CA PHE A 4 -10.38 -27.05 -1.17
C PHE A 4 -11.79 -27.63 -1.28
N LEU A 5 -12.76 -27.03 -0.58
CA LEU A 5 -14.18 -27.40 -0.63
C LEU A 5 -14.78 -27.21 -2.04
N LEU A 6 -14.45 -26.10 -2.70
CA LEU A 6 -14.96 -25.82 -4.05
C LEU A 6 -14.43 -26.83 -5.09
N ARG A 7 -13.16 -27.24 -4.99
CA ARG A 7 -12.57 -28.27 -5.85
C ARG A 7 -13.22 -29.64 -5.65
N SER A 8 -13.53 -30.01 -4.41
CA SER A 8 -14.18 -31.29 -4.11
C SER A 8 -15.63 -31.36 -4.61
N VAL A 9 -16.39 -30.26 -4.53
CA VAL A 9 -17.78 -30.21 -5.01
C VAL A 9 -17.86 -30.25 -6.54
N ILE A 10 -16.96 -29.56 -7.23
CA ILE A 10 -16.91 -29.56 -8.70
C ILE A 10 -16.48 -30.93 -9.24
N PHE A 11 -15.50 -31.59 -8.60
CA PHE A 11 -15.08 -32.94 -8.99
C PHE A 11 -16.22 -33.96 -8.79
N PHE A 12 -16.98 -33.82 -7.70
CA PHE A 12 -18.15 -34.67 -7.45
C PHE A 12 -19.25 -34.49 -8.51
N PHE A 13 -19.56 -33.25 -8.90
CA PHE A 13 -20.56 -32.95 -9.92
C PHE A 13 -20.17 -33.44 -11.32
N ILE A 14 -18.88 -33.32 -11.71
CA ILE A 14 -18.40 -33.80 -13.01
C ILE A 14 -18.46 -35.34 -13.07
N VAL A 15 -18.04 -36.04 -12.01
CA VAL A 15 -18.08 -37.51 -11.95
C VAL A 15 -19.54 -38.01 -11.95
N VAL A 16 -20.45 -37.30 -11.27
CA VAL A 16 -21.89 -37.63 -11.27
C VAL A 16 -22.51 -37.37 -12.65
N SER A 17 -22.27 -36.22 -13.28
CA SER A 17 -22.82 -35.93 -14.62
C SER A 17 -22.34 -36.92 -15.69
N VAL A 18 -21.07 -37.34 -15.66
CA VAL A 18 -20.55 -38.34 -16.62
C VAL A 18 -21.14 -39.73 -16.38
N LYS A 19 -21.40 -40.11 -15.11
CA LYS A 19 -21.94 -41.43 -14.76
C LYS A 19 -23.45 -41.56 -15.02
N TYR A 20 -24.22 -40.46 -14.93
CA TYR A 20 -25.66 -40.45 -15.13
C TYR A 20 -26.09 -40.10 -16.58
N MET A 21 -25.18 -39.61 -17.42
CA MET A 21 -25.45 -39.32 -18.84
C MET A 21 -25.12 -40.49 -19.80
N LEU A 22 -25.04 -41.72 -19.30
CA LEU A 22 -25.01 -42.93 -20.11
C LEU A 22 -26.31 -43.71 -19.94
N PRO A 23 -27.28 -43.61 -20.88
CA PRO A 23 -28.47 -44.44 -20.83
C PRO A 23 -28.06 -45.91 -21.00
N LYS A 24 -28.26 -46.72 -19.97
CA LYS A 24 -27.94 -48.17 -19.92
C LYS A 24 -28.69 -49.04 -20.96
N ILE A 25 -29.50 -48.46 -21.84
CA ILE A 25 -30.47 -49.19 -22.67
C ILE A 25 -30.01 -49.42 -24.12
N LEU A 26 -28.89 -48.85 -24.59
CA LEU A 26 -28.51 -48.91 -26.02
C LEU A 26 -27.18 -49.63 -26.35
N VAL A 27 -26.77 -50.59 -25.54
CA VAL A 27 -25.50 -51.35 -25.74
C VAL A 27 -25.70 -52.62 -26.59
N LYS A 28 -26.46 -52.56 -27.69
CA LYS A 28 -26.53 -53.69 -28.64
C LYS A 28 -26.33 -53.33 -30.12
N ASN A 29 -26.15 -52.06 -30.50
CA ASN A 29 -25.92 -51.68 -31.89
C ASN A 29 -24.58 -50.95 -32.07
N THR A 30 -23.73 -51.45 -32.97
CA THR A 30 -22.35 -50.99 -33.23
C THR A 30 -22.29 -49.55 -33.72
N GLN A 31 -23.34 -49.06 -34.39
CA GLN A 31 -23.46 -47.67 -34.83
C GLN A 31 -23.66 -46.69 -33.66
N ASN A 32 -24.48 -47.06 -32.66
CA ASN A 32 -24.70 -46.22 -31.47
C ASN A 32 -23.46 -46.10 -30.58
N LYS A 33 -22.57 -47.11 -30.57
CA LYS A 33 -21.32 -47.05 -29.79
C LYS A 33 -20.31 -46.03 -30.33
N ARG A 34 -20.29 -45.75 -31.65
CA ARG A 34 -19.45 -44.68 -32.23
C ARG A 34 -20.01 -43.30 -31.88
N PHE A 35 -21.32 -43.11 -32.10
CA PHE A 35 -22.02 -41.88 -31.74
C PHE A 35 -21.87 -41.49 -30.25
N LEU A 36 -21.97 -42.47 -29.33
CA LEU A 36 -21.77 -42.27 -27.89
C LEU A 36 -20.32 -41.87 -27.54
N LYS A 37 -19.32 -42.38 -28.27
CA LYS A 37 -17.91 -41.99 -28.05
C LYS A 37 -17.64 -40.57 -28.54
N ASP A 38 -18.18 -40.21 -29.71
CA ASP A 38 -17.99 -38.88 -30.29
C ASP A 38 -18.66 -37.80 -29.43
N PHE A 39 -19.85 -38.09 -28.89
CA PHE A 39 -20.55 -37.20 -27.96
C PHE A 39 -19.79 -37.01 -26.63
N SER A 40 -19.21 -38.09 -26.10
CA SER A 40 -18.37 -38.03 -24.89
C SER A 40 -17.11 -37.19 -25.11
N LEU A 41 -16.47 -37.31 -26.27
CA LEU A 41 -15.26 -36.57 -26.62
C LEU A 41 -15.55 -35.09 -26.82
N PHE A 42 -16.69 -34.75 -27.42
CA PHE A 42 -17.18 -33.38 -27.54
C PHE A 42 -17.51 -32.75 -26.18
N ALA A 43 -18.18 -33.50 -25.29
CA ALA A 43 -18.48 -33.03 -23.94
C ALA A 43 -17.20 -32.78 -23.13
N LEU A 44 -16.17 -33.61 -23.30
CA LEU A 44 -14.88 -33.43 -22.64
C LEU A 44 -14.13 -32.20 -23.18
N PHE A 45 -14.17 -31.97 -24.50
CA PHE A 45 -13.59 -30.77 -25.11
C PHE A 45 -14.31 -29.49 -24.64
N PHE A 46 -15.64 -29.51 -24.59
CA PHE A 46 -16.46 -28.39 -24.09
C PHE A 46 -16.23 -28.13 -22.59
N SER A 47 -16.08 -29.18 -21.79
CA SER A 47 -15.71 -29.04 -20.37
C SER A 47 -14.31 -28.45 -20.21
N PHE A 48 -13.37 -28.80 -21.08
CA PHE A 48 -12.00 -28.31 -21.02
C PHE A 48 -11.90 -26.84 -21.43
N THR A 49 -12.63 -26.43 -22.47
CA THR A 49 -12.71 -25.01 -22.88
C THR A 49 -13.42 -24.16 -21.82
N LEU A 50 -14.47 -24.67 -21.18
CA LEU A 50 -15.15 -24.00 -20.08
C LEU A 50 -14.21 -23.81 -18.87
N LEU A 51 -13.37 -24.81 -18.58
CA LEU A 51 -12.40 -24.75 -17.49
C LEU A 51 -11.27 -23.76 -17.79
N ILE A 52 -10.79 -23.68 -19.04
CA ILE A 52 -9.79 -22.69 -19.46
C ILE A 52 -10.35 -21.27 -19.39
N SER A 53 -11.61 -21.05 -19.79
CA SER A 53 -12.27 -19.75 -19.69
C SER A 53 -12.26 -19.21 -18.25
N LEU A 54 -12.52 -20.07 -17.26
CA LEU A 54 -12.45 -19.72 -15.83
C LEU A 54 -11.06 -19.26 -15.36
N PHE A 55 -9.98 -19.69 -16.02
CA PHE A 55 -8.61 -19.26 -15.69
C PHE A 55 -8.22 -17.95 -16.37
N ILE A 56 -8.82 -17.60 -17.52
CA ILE A 56 -8.54 -16.35 -18.23
C ILE A 56 -9.25 -15.16 -17.54
N TYR A 57 -10.41 -15.39 -16.93
CA TYR A 57 -11.11 -14.38 -16.10
C TYR A 57 -10.60 -14.32 -14.66
N ALA A 58 -9.28 -14.38 -14.45
CA ALA A 58 -8.74 -13.95 -13.17
C ALA A 58 -8.92 -12.42 -13.08
N PRO A 59 -9.71 -11.88 -12.14
CA PRO A 59 -9.79 -10.43 -11.98
C PRO A 59 -8.39 -9.93 -11.62
N SER A 60 -7.86 -8.99 -12.41
CA SER A 60 -6.65 -8.25 -12.07
C SER A 60 -6.88 -7.57 -10.72
N SER A 61 -6.18 -8.04 -9.68
CA SER A 61 -6.21 -7.39 -8.37
C SER A 61 -5.32 -6.15 -8.42
N HIS A 62 -5.92 -4.97 -8.53
CA HIS A 62 -5.21 -3.71 -8.31
C HIS A 62 -5.02 -3.52 -6.81
N ALA A 63 -3.77 -3.52 -6.34
CA ALA A 63 -3.45 -3.07 -4.99
C ALA A 63 -3.64 -1.54 -4.97
N GLN A 64 -4.73 -1.08 -4.35
CA GLN A 64 -4.99 0.35 -4.18
C GLN A 64 -4.44 0.81 -2.84
N PHE A 65 -3.72 1.93 -2.83
CA PHE A 65 -3.28 2.59 -1.59
C PHE A 65 -4.48 3.02 -0.76
N SER A 66 -4.55 2.54 0.48
CA SER A 66 -5.59 2.95 1.43
C SER A 66 -5.20 4.30 2.05
N GLY A 67 -5.49 5.40 1.37
CA GLY A 67 -5.21 6.73 1.89
C GLY A 67 -6.03 7.83 1.23
N ILE A 68 -6.08 8.98 1.90
CA ILE A 68 -6.80 10.17 1.45
C ILE A 68 -5.77 11.26 1.17
N SER A 69 -5.80 11.82 -0.03
CA SER A 69 -4.99 12.98 -0.41
C SER A 69 -5.85 14.20 -0.69
N LEU A 70 -5.28 15.37 -0.40
CA LEU A 70 -5.86 16.67 -0.71
C LEU A 70 -4.88 17.46 -1.56
N THR A 71 -5.37 18.21 -2.54
CA THR A 71 -4.55 19.17 -3.27
C THR A 71 -4.22 20.36 -2.39
N ILE A 72 -2.94 20.72 -2.32
CA ILE A 72 -2.48 21.94 -1.66
C ILE A 72 -1.80 22.86 -2.67
N PRO A 73 -1.90 24.20 -2.51
CA PRO A 73 -1.20 25.14 -3.38
C PRO A 73 0.31 24.98 -3.20
N TRP A 74 1.03 24.94 -4.32
CA TRP A 74 2.47 24.71 -4.35
C TRP A 74 3.21 25.74 -5.20
N ALA A 75 4.07 26.52 -4.55
CA ALA A 75 4.89 27.51 -5.22
C ALA A 75 6.20 26.87 -5.75
N GLY A 76 6.10 26.15 -6.86
CA GLY A 76 7.16 26.05 -7.88
C GLY A 76 8.50 25.39 -7.51
N ARG A 77 8.53 24.42 -6.60
CA ARG A 77 9.70 23.53 -6.45
C ARG A 77 9.39 22.14 -7.00
N GLU A 78 10.40 21.48 -7.57
CA GLU A 78 10.28 20.04 -7.89
C GLU A 78 9.97 19.28 -6.60
N VAL A 79 8.90 18.50 -6.66
CA VAL A 79 8.52 17.56 -5.61
C VAL A 79 8.39 16.19 -6.23
N GLU A 80 8.67 15.19 -5.42
CA GLU A 80 8.50 13.80 -5.80
C GLU A 80 7.62 13.09 -4.79
N GLN A 81 6.98 12.02 -5.24
CA GLN A 81 6.24 11.15 -4.35
C GLN A 81 7.12 10.67 -3.18
N GLY A 82 6.59 10.80 -1.98
CA GLY A 82 7.25 10.45 -0.73
C GLY A 82 7.92 11.60 -0.01
N ASP A 83 7.94 12.79 -0.59
CA ASP A 83 8.43 13.99 0.08
C ASP A 83 7.53 14.36 1.28
N VAL A 84 8.15 14.67 2.42
CA VAL A 84 7.46 15.12 3.62
C VAL A 84 7.23 16.64 3.56
N VAL A 85 5.98 17.04 3.76
CA VAL A 85 5.53 18.44 3.68
C VAL A 85 5.18 18.96 5.07
N VAL A 86 5.56 20.21 5.32
CA VAL A 86 5.24 20.98 6.52
C VAL A 86 4.44 22.24 6.14
N LEU A 87 3.66 22.76 7.08
CA LEU A 87 2.93 24.01 6.95
C LEU A 87 3.53 25.06 7.89
N GLU A 88 4.39 25.94 7.36
CA GLU A 88 5.06 26.97 8.15
C GLU A 88 4.53 28.35 7.77
N ASN A 89 4.04 29.13 8.74
CA ASN A 89 3.51 30.48 8.54
C ASN A 89 2.43 30.57 7.43
N GLY A 90 1.61 29.52 7.28
CA GLY A 90 0.56 29.44 6.25
C GLY A 90 1.06 29.08 4.85
N VAL A 91 2.35 28.73 4.70
CA VAL A 91 2.97 28.33 3.43
C VAL A 91 3.42 26.88 3.51
N PHE A 92 3.07 26.08 2.50
CA PHE A 92 3.54 24.71 2.39
C PHE A 92 4.98 24.65 1.89
N ALA A 93 5.80 23.83 2.54
CA ALA A 93 7.19 23.62 2.18
C ALA A 93 7.61 22.18 2.47
N LEU A 94 8.72 21.75 1.86
CA LEU A 94 9.39 20.50 2.25
C LEU A 94 9.97 20.65 3.66
N CYS A 95 9.92 19.59 4.46
CA CYS A 95 10.48 19.59 5.81
C CYS A 95 11.99 19.88 5.76
N LYS A 96 12.50 20.66 6.74
CA LYS A 96 13.94 21.02 6.88
C LYS A 96 14.40 21.01 8.33
N LYS A 97 13.57 20.49 9.22
CA LYS A 97 13.76 20.53 10.67
C LYS A 97 13.50 19.13 11.21
N ASP A 98 14.40 18.66 12.07
CA ASP A 98 14.19 17.43 12.81
C ASP A 98 13.01 17.59 13.77
N TYR A 99 12.12 16.60 13.83
CA TYR A 99 10.96 16.62 14.72
C TYR A 99 10.11 17.88 14.57
N ASP A 100 9.82 18.26 13.34
CA ASP A 100 8.96 19.40 13.05
C ASP A 100 7.55 19.14 13.58
N GLU A 101 7.00 20.11 14.29
CA GLU A 101 5.65 20.06 14.84
C GLU A 101 4.59 20.41 13.78
N ASN A 102 5.03 21.02 12.67
CA ASN A 102 4.18 21.49 11.59
C ASN A 102 4.06 20.48 10.42
N ILE A 103 4.36 19.21 10.65
CA ILE A 103 4.19 18.15 9.64
C ILE A 103 2.73 18.13 9.18
N TYR A 104 2.54 18.31 7.88
CA TYR A 104 1.22 18.33 7.25
C TYR A 104 0.90 17.00 6.57
N GLY A 105 1.89 16.35 5.95
CA GLY A 105 1.69 15.08 5.26
C GLY A 105 2.82 14.68 4.34
N VAL A 106 2.52 13.78 3.42
CA VAL A 106 3.46 13.26 2.42
C VAL A 106 2.92 13.47 1.02
N VAL A 107 3.76 13.91 0.09
CA VAL A 107 3.41 14.03 -1.33
C VAL A 107 3.04 12.64 -1.87
N SER A 108 1.83 12.51 -2.39
CA SER A 108 1.33 11.27 -2.97
C SER A 108 1.23 11.38 -4.49
N GLY A 109 1.50 10.26 -5.17
CA GLY A 109 1.30 10.13 -6.62
C GLY A 109 -0.13 9.73 -6.96
N GLU A 110 -0.64 8.67 -6.30
CA GLU A 110 -1.99 8.15 -6.48
C GLU A 110 -2.53 7.61 -5.16
N THR A 111 -3.79 7.87 -4.86
CA THR A 111 -4.48 7.42 -3.63
C THR A 111 -5.88 6.92 -3.95
N ALA A 112 -6.48 6.08 -3.10
CA ALA A 112 -7.86 5.63 -3.29
C ALA A 112 -8.88 6.79 -3.36
N ILE A 113 -8.64 7.86 -2.59
CA ILE A 113 -9.51 9.06 -2.58
C ILE A 113 -8.61 10.30 -2.66
N SER A 114 -8.73 11.04 -3.76
CA SER A 114 -8.17 12.40 -3.88
C SER A 114 -9.28 13.43 -3.85
N LEU A 115 -9.10 14.47 -3.03
CA LEU A 115 -9.94 15.65 -2.98
C LEU A 115 -9.21 16.79 -3.68
N ASN A 116 -9.74 17.18 -4.84
CA ASN A 116 -9.14 18.22 -5.67
C ASN A 116 -9.85 19.55 -5.44
N ASP A 117 -9.06 20.59 -5.20
CA ASP A 117 -9.50 21.98 -5.18
C ASP A 117 -9.63 22.47 -6.62
N ILE A 118 -10.87 22.73 -7.03
CA ILE A 118 -11.22 23.20 -8.38
C ILE A 118 -10.70 24.61 -8.68
N SER A 119 -10.22 25.34 -7.67
CA SER A 119 -9.66 26.69 -7.85
C SER A 119 -8.17 26.69 -8.21
N LEU A 120 -7.49 25.54 -8.12
CA LEU A 120 -6.07 25.39 -8.44
C LEU A 120 -5.89 24.81 -9.85
N GLU A 121 -5.08 25.48 -10.67
CA GLU A 121 -4.76 24.97 -12.01
C GLU A 121 -3.70 23.85 -11.94
N GLU A 122 -3.68 23.00 -12.96
CA GLU A 122 -2.69 21.94 -13.10
C GLU A 122 -1.26 22.52 -13.07
N GLY A 123 -0.40 21.97 -12.22
CA GLY A 123 0.95 22.49 -11.97
C GLY A 123 1.05 23.58 -10.90
N GLN A 124 -0.07 24.06 -10.34
CA GLN A 124 -0.10 24.96 -9.18
C GLN A 124 -0.37 24.24 -7.85
N TYR A 125 -0.58 22.92 -7.90
CA TYR A 125 -0.90 22.12 -6.73
C TYR A 125 -0.14 20.80 -6.71
N VAL A 126 -0.06 20.22 -5.52
CA VAL A 126 0.47 18.87 -5.28
C VAL A 126 -0.51 18.11 -4.40
N LEU A 127 -0.64 16.80 -4.61
CA LEU A 127 -1.46 15.94 -3.77
C LEU A 127 -0.67 15.56 -2.52
N VAL A 128 -1.23 15.84 -1.35
CA VAL A 128 -0.62 15.48 -0.07
C VAL A 128 -1.57 14.65 0.76
N ALA A 129 -1.06 13.54 1.27
CA ALA A 129 -1.77 12.65 2.16
C ALA A 129 -1.35 12.86 3.60
N SER A 130 -2.33 13.11 4.47
CA SER A 130 -2.13 13.23 5.92
C SER A 130 -2.49 11.96 6.68
N SER A 131 -3.04 10.95 5.98
CA SER A 131 -3.37 9.65 6.56
C SER A 131 -3.42 8.54 5.50
N GLY A 132 -3.16 7.32 5.96
CA GLY A 132 -3.22 6.11 5.13
C GLY A 132 -1.85 5.53 4.78
N GLU A 133 -1.82 4.52 3.93
CA GLU A 133 -0.57 3.91 3.46
C GLU A 133 0.02 4.78 2.35
N MET A 134 1.27 5.24 2.52
CA MET A 134 1.99 6.03 1.53
C MET A 134 3.45 5.60 1.47
N TYR A 135 4.04 5.71 0.27
CA TYR A 135 5.48 5.70 0.17
C TYR A 135 6.05 6.98 0.75
N VAL A 136 7.12 6.86 1.53
CA VAL A 136 7.82 7.97 2.19
C VAL A 136 9.30 7.88 1.88
N LYS A 137 9.90 9.02 1.53
CA LYS A 137 11.35 9.11 1.42
C LYS A 137 11.97 9.07 2.81
N VAL A 138 12.96 8.20 2.99
CA VAL A 138 13.61 8.00 4.29
C VAL A 138 15.12 7.98 4.17
N SER A 139 15.79 8.36 5.25
CA SER A 139 17.23 8.16 5.42
C SER A 139 17.51 7.35 6.68
N SER A 140 18.69 6.72 6.72
CA SER A 140 19.18 5.98 7.89
C SER A 140 20.05 6.86 8.81
N ILE A 141 19.94 8.18 8.70
CA ILE A 141 20.73 9.16 9.45
C ILE A 141 20.57 9.02 10.97
N ASN A 142 19.38 8.60 11.42
CA ASN A 142 19.09 8.32 12.83
C ASN A 142 19.11 6.80 13.15
N GLY A 143 19.80 6.03 12.31
CA GLY A 143 19.93 4.57 12.35
C GLY A 143 18.92 3.84 11.46
N ASP A 144 19.12 2.54 11.32
CA ASP A 144 18.27 1.65 10.51
C ASP A 144 16.81 1.73 10.93
N ILE A 145 15.91 1.69 9.95
CA ILE A 145 14.46 1.69 10.14
C ILE A 145 13.98 0.25 10.06
N ALA A 146 13.30 -0.22 11.10
CA ALA A 146 12.60 -1.49 11.14
C ALA A 146 11.09 -1.30 10.97
N VAL A 147 10.40 -2.37 10.57
CA VAL A 147 8.93 -2.39 10.54
C VAL A 147 8.39 -2.12 11.94
N GLY A 148 7.47 -1.17 12.07
CA GLY A 148 6.91 -0.73 13.35
C GLY A 148 7.63 0.45 13.99
N ASP A 149 8.78 0.89 13.45
CA ASP A 149 9.44 2.10 13.94
C ASP A 149 8.62 3.35 13.59
N TYR A 150 8.60 4.30 14.51
CA TYR A 150 8.06 5.63 14.24
C TYR A 150 8.96 6.40 13.29
N LEU A 151 8.35 7.12 12.35
CA LEU A 151 9.02 8.03 11.43
C LEU A 151 8.71 9.48 11.78
N THR A 152 9.69 10.36 11.63
CA THR A 152 9.56 11.81 11.86
C THR A 152 10.30 12.58 10.77
N SER A 153 10.12 13.90 10.69
CA SER A 153 10.87 14.74 9.74
C SER A 153 12.37 14.77 10.05
N SER A 154 13.17 15.04 9.03
CA SER A 154 14.61 15.22 9.17
C SER A 154 15.05 16.62 8.72
N PHE A 155 16.30 16.94 8.99
CA PHE A 155 16.96 18.12 8.42
C PHE A 155 17.18 18.00 6.89
N THR A 156 17.19 16.79 6.34
CA THR A 156 17.30 16.56 4.90
C THR A 156 15.96 16.90 4.22
N GLU A 157 16.01 17.79 3.23
CA GLU A 157 14.82 18.39 2.62
C GLU A 157 13.84 17.32 2.10
N GLY A 158 12.62 17.31 2.63
CA GLY A 158 11.54 16.39 2.21
C GLY A 158 11.74 14.94 2.65
N VAL A 159 12.75 14.62 3.46
CA VAL A 159 13.08 13.24 3.85
C VAL A 159 12.69 12.99 5.31
N ALA A 160 12.11 11.83 5.57
CA ALA A 160 11.83 11.36 6.92
C ALA A 160 13.00 10.53 7.48
N GLN A 161 12.98 10.32 8.78
CA GLN A 161 13.96 9.50 9.49
C GLN A 161 13.28 8.75 10.63
N LYS A 162 13.96 7.75 11.19
CA LYS A 162 13.50 7.10 12.41
C LYS A 162 13.38 8.11 13.57
N ALA A 163 12.29 8.05 14.32
CA ALA A 163 12.13 8.77 15.57
C ALA A 163 12.87 8.04 16.71
N ASP A 164 13.97 8.62 17.17
CA ASP A 164 14.77 8.15 18.30
C ASP A 164 14.46 8.86 19.63
N VAL A 165 13.59 9.87 19.63
CA VAL A 165 13.04 10.52 20.82
C VAL A 165 11.52 10.71 20.70
N SER A 166 10.86 10.90 21.83
CA SER A 166 9.46 11.27 21.89
C SER A 166 9.24 12.65 21.26
N GLY A 167 8.18 12.80 20.47
CA GLY A 167 7.89 14.03 19.75
C GLY A 167 6.79 13.85 18.71
N TYR A 168 6.71 14.79 17.77
CA TYR A 168 5.84 14.68 16.60
C TYR A 168 6.37 13.62 15.64
N VAL A 169 5.50 12.69 15.26
CA VAL A 169 5.78 11.62 14.32
C VAL A 169 4.82 11.73 13.14
N LEU A 170 5.34 11.40 11.95
CA LEU A 170 4.60 11.33 10.70
C LEU A 170 3.73 10.06 10.64
N GLY A 171 4.23 8.96 11.19
CA GLY A 171 3.60 7.66 11.06
C GLY A 171 4.50 6.50 11.50
N ILE A 172 4.17 5.30 11.02
CA ILE A 172 4.85 4.03 11.36
C ILE A 172 5.36 3.38 10.07
N ALA A 173 6.61 2.91 10.08
CA ALA A 173 7.21 2.19 8.97
C ALA A 173 6.54 0.81 8.76
N LEU A 174 6.15 0.51 7.52
CA LEU A 174 5.63 -0.79 7.10
C LEU A 174 6.69 -1.64 6.40
N GLU A 175 7.81 -1.04 6.03
CA GLU A 175 8.97 -1.68 5.44
C GLU A 175 10.25 -1.26 6.19
N SER A 176 11.26 -2.13 6.14
CA SER A 176 12.57 -1.83 6.70
C SER A 176 13.45 -1.07 5.72
N TYR A 177 14.29 -0.17 6.21
CA TYR A 177 15.31 0.51 5.43
C TYR A 177 16.64 0.56 6.19
N SER A 178 17.71 0.17 5.51
CA SER A 178 19.08 0.27 6.00
C SER A 178 19.99 0.65 4.84
N SER A 179 20.95 1.52 5.10
CA SER A 179 21.97 1.93 4.13
C SER A 179 23.31 2.09 4.84
N SER A 180 24.39 1.75 4.15
CA SER A 180 25.75 2.01 4.64
C SER A 180 26.12 3.49 4.61
N ASP A 181 25.49 4.26 3.72
CA ASP A 181 25.54 5.72 3.70
C ASP A 181 24.30 6.28 4.40
N PRO A 182 24.44 6.91 5.58
CA PRO A 182 23.31 7.47 6.32
C PRO A 182 22.58 8.60 5.59
N ASN A 183 23.23 9.26 4.63
CA ASN A 183 22.63 10.33 3.82
C ASN A 183 21.92 9.81 2.57
N ALA A 184 22.06 8.51 2.25
CA ALA A 184 21.34 7.92 1.15
C ALA A 184 19.83 7.99 1.44
N VAL A 185 19.08 8.37 0.40
CA VAL A 185 17.63 8.46 0.46
C VAL A 185 17.04 7.22 -0.18
N GLY A 186 16.26 6.48 0.61
CA GLY A 186 15.41 5.39 0.16
C GLY A 186 13.95 5.81 0.12
N LYS A 187 13.10 4.90 -0.35
CA LYS A 187 11.66 5.04 -0.32
C LYS A 187 11.08 3.76 0.30
N ILE A 188 10.28 3.92 1.34
CA ILE A 188 9.62 2.81 2.02
C ILE A 188 8.14 3.06 2.17
N LEU A 189 7.37 1.98 2.26
CA LEU A 189 5.98 2.04 2.64
C LEU A 189 5.83 2.39 4.13
N ALA A 190 4.93 3.32 4.45
CA ALA A 190 4.60 3.69 5.82
C ALA A 190 3.10 3.95 5.98
N GLN A 191 2.60 3.68 7.18
CA GLN A 191 1.28 4.11 7.61
C GLN A 191 1.39 5.54 8.14
N ILE A 192 0.85 6.49 7.39
CA ILE A 192 0.76 7.89 7.79
C ILE A 192 -0.37 8.06 8.81
N ASP A 193 0.00 8.64 9.95
CA ASP A 193 -0.86 8.96 11.08
C ASP A 193 -0.13 10.01 11.93
N ILE A 194 -0.33 11.27 11.59
CA ILE A 194 0.43 12.39 12.17
C ILE A 194 -0.06 12.65 13.59
N LYS A 195 0.83 12.47 14.58
CA LYS A 195 0.52 12.66 16.01
C LYS A 195 1.78 12.85 16.83
N SER A 196 1.61 13.23 18.10
CA SER A 196 2.66 13.10 19.10
C SER A 196 2.77 11.65 19.58
N ALA A 197 3.96 11.06 19.57
CA ALA A 197 4.20 9.70 20.07
C ALA A 197 5.29 9.67 21.14
N TYR A 198 5.15 8.71 22.05
CA TYR A 198 6.15 8.43 23.08
C TYR A 198 7.07 7.28 22.63
N VAL A 199 8.38 7.52 22.61
CA VAL A 199 9.40 6.52 22.24
C VAL A 199 10.10 6.03 23.51
N ALA A 200 9.75 4.82 23.96
CA ALA A 200 10.07 4.34 25.31
C ALA A 200 11.57 4.08 25.58
N ASN A 201 12.37 3.78 24.56
CA ASN A 201 13.73 3.25 24.75
C ASN A 201 14.83 4.30 25.05
N ARG A 202 14.49 5.58 25.24
CA ARG A 202 15.45 6.69 25.35
C ARG A 202 15.07 7.72 26.41
N SER A 203 14.60 7.30 27.59
CA SER A 203 14.11 8.17 28.67
C SER A 203 15.03 9.37 29.02
N GLN A 204 16.36 9.18 28.94
CA GLN A 204 17.33 10.26 29.17
C GLN A 204 17.32 11.33 28.05
N LYS A 205 17.26 10.91 26.77
CA LYS A 205 17.16 11.86 25.65
C LYS A 205 15.79 12.54 25.61
N ASN A 206 14.73 11.80 25.92
CA ASN A 206 13.38 12.34 26.02
C ASN A 206 13.33 13.46 27.07
N LEU A 207 13.91 13.24 28.25
CA LEU A 207 13.98 14.25 29.30
C LEU A 207 14.75 15.50 28.86
N LEU A 208 15.90 15.32 28.19
CA LEU A 208 16.68 16.46 27.68
C LEU A 208 15.91 17.27 26.65
N GLN A 209 15.15 16.59 25.77
CA GLN A 209 14.29 17.25 24.80
C GLN A 209 13.18 18.04 25.49
N PHE A 210 12.51 17.49 26.51
CA PHE A 210 11.51 18.22 27.28
C PHE A 210 12.07 19.46 27.97
N LEU A 211 13.30 19.38 28.52
CA LEU A 211 13.97 20.54 29.12
C LEU A 211 14.31 21.60 28.07
N LYS A 212 14.79 21.18 26.89
CA LYS A 212 15.11 22.09 25.79
C LYS A 212 13.86 22.77 25.23
N THR A 213 12.79 22.01 25.00
CA THR A 213 11.50 22.55 24.54
C THR A 213 10.89 23.48 25.58
N GLY A 214 10.95 23.13 26.87
CA GLY A 214 10.49 24.00 27.96
C GLY A 214 11.29 25.31 28.07
N ALA A 215 12.61 25.27 27.81
CA ALA A 215 13.45 26.46 27.81
C ALA A 215 13.32 27.32 26.54
N MET A 216 12.84 26.76 25.43
CA MET A 216 12.59 27.48 24.17
C MET A 216 11.12 27.91 24.02
N SER A 217 10.27 27.65 25.00
CA SER A 217 8.88 28.10 25.02
C SER A 217 8.84 29.61 25.32
N PRO A 218 8.09 30.43 24.53
CA PRO A 218 8.06 31.88 24.68
C PRO A 218 7.46 32.38 26.00
#